data_AF-A0A644TK16-F1
#
_entry.id   AF-A0A644TK16-F1
#
_cell.length_a   1.000
_cell.length_b   1.000
_cell.length_c   1.000
_cell.angle_alpha   90.00
_cell.angle_beta   90.00
_cell.angle_gamma   90.00
#
_symmetry.space_group_name_H-M   'P 1'
#
loop_
_entity.id
_entity.type
_entity.pdbx_description
1 polymer ?
#
loop_
_entity_poly.entity_id
_entity_poly.type
_entity_poly.pdbx_seq_one_letter_code
_entity_poly.pdbx_strand_id
1 'polypeptide(L)'
;MSDTPIRTVAEAHEESALPRAHAVLTDDDAGAPFESLPLPPGMADEPFEDKSPAQWAYERLVLYIQNFENQLQPDEEVALGITGGDVGVLQIEGLGYFAPDILTFYGRDEDGARTQLIQHVSQLNVMLVAIPKPAAEDEARRIGFRLARGLTAERKG
;
A
#
# COMPACT_ATOMS: atom_id res chain seq x y z
N MET A 1 -0.47 26.59 -35.35
CA MET A 1 -1.69 26.34 -34.55
C MET A 1 -1.57 24.91 -34.04
N SER A 2 -1.14 24.74 -32.79
CA SER A 2 -1.03 23.39 -32.20
C SER A 2 -2.43 22.91 -31.87
N ASP A 3 -2.87 21.91 -32.63
CA ASP A 3 -4.10 21.17 -32.41
C ASP A 3 -3.89 20.35 -31.12
N THR A 4 -4.41 20.84 -30.00
CA THR A 4 -4.37 20.09 -28.74
C THR A 4 -5.62 19.21 -28.75
N PRO A 5 -5.49 17.87 -28.86
CA PRO A 5 -6.65 17.00 -28.95
C PRO A 5 -7.49 17.14 -27.68
N ILE A 6 -8.78 17.41 -27.85
CA ILE A 6 -9.75 17.44 -26.75
C ILE A 6 -9.94 15.98 -26.31
N ARG A 7 -9.23 15.58 -25.26
CA ARG A 7 -9.42 14.27 -24.61
C ARG A 7 -10.79 14.25 -23.93
N THR A 8 -11.57 13.21 -24.15
CA THR A 8 -12.85 13.05 -23.47
C THR A 8 -12.63 12.53 -22.04
N VAL A 9 -13.52 12.91 -21.12
CA VAL A 9 -13.45 12.46 -19.72
C VAL A 9 -13.43 10.94 -19.59
N ALA A 10 -14.10 10.20 -20.48
CA ALA A 10 -14.10 8.74 -20.51
C ALA A 10 -12.72 8.17 -20.86
N GLU A 11 -12.03 8.73 -21.86
CA GLU A 11 -10.68 8.29 -22.24
C GLU A 11 -9.65 8.56 -21.13
N ALA A 12 -9.78 9.69 -20.42
CA ALA A 12 -8.93 9.99 -19.27
C ALA A 12 -9.17 9.03 -18.09
N HIS A 13 -10.43 8.64 -17.84
CA HIS A 13 -10.79 7.67 -16.81
C HIS A 13 -10.37 6.24 -17.17
N GLU A 14 -10.40 5.84 -18.44
CA GLU A 14 -9.92 4.53 -18.88
C GLU A 14 -8.39 4.42 -18.83
N GLU A 15 -7.66 5.49 -19.20
CA GLU A 15 -6.19 5.56 -19.12
C GLU A 15 -5.69 5.61 -17.66
N SER A 16 -6.46 6.21 -16.73
CA SER A 16 -6.15 6.21 -15.30
C SER A 16 -6.52 4.90 -14.58
N ALA A 17 -7.43 4.11 -15.14
CA ALA A 17 -7.87 2.84 -14.57
C ALA A 17 -6.86 1.70 -14.78
N LEU A 18 -6.04 1.76 -15.82
CA LEU A 18 -4.95 0.82 -16.04
C LEU A 18 -3.71 1.28 -15.27
N PRO A 19 -3.24 0.52 -14.26
CA PRO A 19 -2.00 0.87 -13.58
C PRO A 19 -0.88 0.98 -14.61
N ARG A 20 -0.11 2.08 -14.59
CA ARG A 20 1.21 2.15 -15.25
C ARG A 20 2.22 1.32 -14.45
N ALA A 21 1.90 0.06 -14.21
CA ALA A 21 2.64 -0.88 -13.39
C ALA A 21 2.84 -2.18 -14.17
N HIS A 22 3.92 -2.88 -13.86
CA HIS A 22 4.27 -4.15 -14.51
C HIS A 22 5.07 -4.99 -13.53
N ALA A 23 4.71 -6.26 -13.41
CA ALA A 23 5.45 -7.25 -12.67
C ALA A 23 5.50 -8.56 -13.45
N VAL A 24 6.60 -9.29 -13.28
CA VAL A 24 6.80 -10.64 -13.82
C VAL A 24 7.21 -11.53 -12.66
N LEU A 25 6.42 -12.55 -12.37
CA LEU A 25 6.75 -13.60 -11.42
C LEU A 25 7.17 -14.84 -12.22
N THR A 26 8.19 -15.54 -11.75
CA THR A 26 8.71 -16.75 -12.39
C THR A 26 8.10 -18.03 -11.83
N ASP A 27 7.33 -17.91 -10.75
CA ASP A 27 6.59 -19.00 -10.15
C ASP A 27 5.17 -18.98 -10.71
N ASP A 28 4.80 -20.04 -11.43
CA ASP A 28 3.49 -20.18 -12.08
C ASP A 28 2.36 -20.38 -11.05
N ASP A 29 2.69 -20.83 -9.83
CA ASP A 29 1.74 -21.01 -8.73
C ASP A 29 1.63 -19.78 -7.83
N ALA A 30 2.45 -18.76 -8.05
CA ALA A 30 2.35 -17.52 -7.30
C ALA A 30 1.03 -16.79 -7.61
N GLY A 31 0.43 -16.22 -6.56
CA GLY A 31 -0.72 -15.34 -6.73
C GLY A 31 -0.42 -14.18 -7.67
N ALA A 32 -1.47 -13.57 -8.23
CA ALA A 32 -1.29 -12.40 -9.10
C ALA A 32 -0.51 -11.29 -8.36
N PRO A 33 0.56 -10.72 -8.97
CA PRO A 33 1.23 -9.56 -8.39
C PRO A 33 0.27 -8.38 -8.31
N PHE A 34 0.45 -7.53 -7.30
CA PHE A 34 -0.38 -6.34 -7.15
C PHE A 34 -0.35 -5.46 -8.42
N GLU A 35 0.81 -5.34 -9.06
CA GLU A 35 1.01 -4.52 -10.25
C GLU A 35 0.19 -4.97 -11.48
N SER A 36 -0.34 -6.20 -11.48
CA SER A 36 -1.25 -6.68 -12.53
C SER A 36 -2.73 -6.55 -12.16
N LEU A 37 -3.05 -6.17 -10.91
CA LEU A 37 -4.41 -5.97 -10.44
C LEU A 37 -4.92 -4.57 -10.81
N PRO A 38 -6.22 -4.42 -11.16
CA PRO A 38 -6.79 -3.11 -11.40
C PRO A 38 -6.78 -2.27 -10.12
N LEU A 39 -6.66 -0.95 -10.28
CA LEU A 39 -6.81 -0.03 -9.14
C LEU A 39 -8.26 -0.06 -8.62
N PRO A 40 -8.49 -0.02 -7.30
CA PRO A 40 -9.84 0.01 -6.76
C PRO A 40 -10.65 1.24 -7.21
N PRO A 41 -11.99 1.14 -7.30
CA PRO A 41 -12.87 2.28 -7.51
C PRO A 41 -12.69 3.28 -6.35
N GLY A 42 -12.35 4.53 -6.64
CA GLY A 42 -11.86 5.48 -5.64
C GLY A 42 -10.37 5.81 -5.77
N MET A 43 -9.52 4.88 -6.19
CA MET A 43 -8.13 5.22 -6.54
C MET A 43 -8.02 5.63 -8.00
N ALA A 44 -8.80 4.98 -8.87
CA ALA A 44 -8.82 5.21 -10.32
C ALA A 44 -9.54 6.49 -10.75
N ASP A 45 -10.46 7.04 -9.95
CA ASP A 45 -11.27 8.20 -10.36
C ASP A 45 -10.56 9.55 -10.18
N GLU A 46 -9.43 9.59 -9.48
CA GLU A 46 -8.56 10.77 -9.43
C GLU A 46 -7.31 10.53 -10.28
N PRO A 47 -7.02 11.41 -11.25
CA PRO A 47 -5.80 11.32 -12.06
C PRO A 47 -4.56 11.30 -11.19
N PHE A 48 -3.57 10.48 -11.54
CA PHE A 48 -2.33 10.41 -10.76
C PHE A 48 -1.55 11.73 -10.77
N GLU A 49 -1.73 12.58 -11.79
CA GLU A 49 -1.09 13.91 -11.85
C GLU A 49 -1.58 14.87 -10.76
N ASP A 50 -2.78 14.65 -10.23
CA ASP A 50 -3.38 15.49 -9.19
C ASP A 50 -2.98 15.03 -7.77
N LYS A 51 -2.38 13.84 -7.65
CA LYS A 51 -1.99 13.26 -6.36
C LYS A 51 -0.61 13.75 -5.94
N SER A 52 -0.48 14.08 -4.66
CA SER A 52 0.85 14.32 -4.08
C SER A 52 1.71 13.04 -4.12
N PRO A 53 3.05 13.16 -4.18
CA PRO A 53 3.94 11.99 -4.10
C PRO A 53 3.64 11.09 -2.89
N ALA A 54 3.39 11.67 -1.71
CA ALA A 54 3.06 10.92 -0.51
C ALA A 54 1.70 10.21 -0.59
N GLN A 55 0.65 10.87 -1.10
CA GLN A 55 -0.66 10.23 -1.32
C GLN A 55 -0.52 9.05 -2.27
N TRP A 56 0.15 9.24 -3.40
CA TRP A 56 0.30 8.18 -4.40
C TRP A 56 1.13 7.00 -3.91
N ALA A 57 2.15 7.25 -3.08
CA ALA A 57 2.90 6.18 -2.42
C ALA A 57 2.05 5.46 -1.36
N TYR A 58 1.31 6.20 -0.53
CA TYR A 58 0.42 5.66 0.50
C TYR A 58 -0.63 4.70 -0.06
N GLU A 59 -1.38 5.14 -1.08
CA GLU A 59 -2.43 4.33 -1.69
C GLU A 59 -1.89 3.02 -2.24
N ARG A 60 -0.73 3.05 -2.92
CA ARG A 60 -0.07 1.85 -3.45
C ARG A 60 0.45 0.95 -2.34
N LEU A 61 1.04 1.50 -1.28
CA LEU A 61 1.53 0.73 -0.13
C LEU A 61 0.39 -0.04 0.55
N VAL A 62 -0.78 0.57 0.71
CA VAL A 62 -1.98 -0.12 1.23
C VAL A 62 -2.32 -1.35 0.38
N LEU A 63 -2.26 -1.23 -0.95
CA LEU A 63 -2.59 -2.34 -1.86
C LEU A 63 -1.49 -3.40 -1.91
N TYR A 64 -0.20 -3.02 -1.81
CA TYR A 64 0.88 -3.98 -1.61
C TYR A 64 0.69 -4.79 -0.31
N ILE A 65 0.38 -4.13 0.80
CA ILE A 65 0.14 -4.80 2.09
C ILE A 65 -1.07 -5.74 1.97
N GLN A 66 -2.17 -5.28 1.37
CA GLN A 66 -3.36 -6.10 1.16
C GLN A 66 -3.06 -7.34 0.30
N ASN A 67 -2.34 -7.16 -0.82
CA ASN A 67 -1.99 -8.27 -1.71
C ASN A 67 -1.03 -9.26 -1.05
N PHE A 68 -0.08 -8.77 -0.26
CA PHE A 68 0.82 -9.61 0.52
C PHE A 68 0.05 -10.42 1.57
N GLU A 69 -0.81 -9.78 2.34
CA GLU A 69 -1.66 -10.43 3.35
C GLU A 69 -2.59 -11.50 2.77
N ASN A 70 -3.07 -11.29 1.53
CA ASN A 70 -3.93 -12.27 0.85
C ASN A 70 -3.21 -13.58 0.50
N GLN A 71 -1.87 -13.58 0.55
CA GLN A 71 -1.02 -14.74 0.25
C GLN A 71 -0.46 -15.40 1.51
N LEU A 72 -0.72 -14.84 2.70
CA LEU A 72 -0.21 -15.36 3.97
C LEU A 72 -1.03 -16.55 4.49
N GLN A 73 -0.35 -17.45 5.18
CA GLN A 73 -0.99 -18.54 5.91
C GLN A 73 -1.82 -17.99 7.10
N PRO A 74 -2.82 -18.74 7.59
CA PRO A 74 -3.72 -18.28 8.67
C PRO A 74 -3.03 -17.95 10.00
N ASP A 75 -1.81 -18.45 10.22
CA ASP A 75 -0.98 -18.24 11.41
C ASP A 75 0.11 -17.18 11.23
N GLU A 76 0.16 -16.53 10.07
CA GLU A 76 1.11 -15.46 9.76
C GLU A 76 0.45 -14.09 9.80
N GLU A 77 1.19 -13.07 10.21
CA GLU A 77 0.85 -11.66 10.14
C GLU A 77 1.89 -10.89 9.32
N VAL A 78 1.51 -9.75 8.76
CA VAL A 78 2.43 -8.86 8.06
C VAL A 78 3.18 -7.98 9.07
N ALA A 79 4.47 -7.80 8.83
CA ALA A 79 5.27 -6.79 9.49
C ALA A 79 6.14 -6.03 8.48
N LEU A 80 6.57 -4.83 8.87
CA LEU A 80 7.37 -3.95 8.04
C LEU A 80 8.85 -4.02 8.49
N GLY A 81 9.72 -4.49 7.61
CA GLY A 81 11.16 -4.35 7.78
C GLY A 81 11.59 -2.95 7.36
N ILE A 82 12.22 -2.22 8.27
CA ILE A 82 12.70 -0.86 8.03
C ILE A 82 14.15 -0.96 7.56
N THR A 83 14.36 -0.76 6.26
CA THR A 83 15.67 -0.89 5.62
C THR A 83 16.40 0.45 5.64
N GLY A 84 17.28 0.66 6.63
CA GLY A 84 18.09 1.89 6.72
C GLY A 84 18.61 2.28 8.12
N GLY A 85 18.36 1.48 9.15
CA GLY A 85 18.93 1.64 10.50
C GLY A 85 18.80 0.34 11.31
N ASP A 86 19.28 0.33 12.56
CA ASP A 86 19.14 -0.81 13.51
C ASP A 86 17.69 -1.02 14.00
N VAL A 87 16.73 -0.33 13.38
CA VAL A 87 15.30 -0.46 13.71
C VAL A 87 14.83 -1.73 13.02
N GLY A 88 14.67 -2.80 13.80
CA GLY A 88 14.29 -4.14 13.33
C GLY A 88 12.91 -4.20 12.67
N VAL A 89 12.12 -5.20 13.05
CA VAL A 89 10.79 -5.39 12.46
C VAL A 89 9.75 -4.54 13.20
N LEU A 90 8.90 -3.81 12.47
CA LEU A 90 7.73 -3.11 13.00
C LEU A 90 6.47 -3.92 12.69
N GLN A 91 5.80 -4.44 13.72
CA GLN A 91 4.45 -4.99 13.57
C GLN A 91 3.51 -3.84 13.24
N ILE A 92 3.10 -3.74 11.98
CA ILE A 92 2.35 -2.60 11.46
C ILE A 92 0.91 -2.64 11.97
N GLU A 93 0.46 -1.52 12.52
CA GLU A 93 -0.90 -1.31 13.02
C GLU A 93 -1.64 -0.24 12.20
N GLY A 94 -0.92 0.57 11.42
CA GLY A 94 -1.52 1.57 10.54
C GLY A 94 -0.52 2.28 9.64
N LEU A 95 -1.06 3.01 8.66
CA LEU A 95 -0.31 3.81 7.72
C LEU A 95 -0.99 5.19 7.59
N GLY A 96 -0.22 6.24 7.35
CA GLY A 96 -0.74 7.56 7.00
C GLY A 96 0.21 8.31 6.07
N TYR A 97 -0.29 9.41 5.52
CA TYR A 97 0.51 10.34 4.74
C TYR A 97 0.16 11.79 5.10
N PHE A 98 1.09 12.69 4.86
CA PHE A 98 0.88 14.12 4.93
C PHE A 98 1.48 14.77 3.70
N ALA A 99 0.62 15.34 2.86
CA ALA A 99 1.01 15.91 1.58
C ALA A 99 1.97 17.11 1.78
N PRO A 100 3.00 17.26 0.92
CA PRO A 100 3.20 16.50 -0.31
C PRO A 100 4.06 15.24 -0.17
N ASP A 101 4.75 15.04 0.96
CA ASP A 101 5.98 14.24 0.97
C ASP A 101 6.22 13.35 2.20
N ILE A 102 5.38 13.38 3.23
CA ILE A 102 5.58 12.56 4.44
C ILE A 102 4.72 11.30 4.41
N LEU A 103 5.34 10.17 4.76
CA LEU A 103 4.69 8.90 5.09
C LEU A 103 4.90 8.58 6.56
N THR A 104 3.93 7.92 7.16
CA THR A 104 3.94 7.55 8.58
C THR A 104 3.49 6.11 8.75
N PHE A 105 4.31 5.30 9.40
CA PHE A 105 4.00 3.92 9.78
C PHE A 105 3.77 3.86 11.29
N TYR A 106 2.62 3.34 11.69
CA TYR A 106 2.26 3.12 13.08
C TYR A 106 2.38 1.65 13.40
N GLY A 107 2.92 1.29 14.56
CA GLY A 107 3.01 -0.11 14.95
C GLY A 107 3.65 -0.34 16.30
N ARG A 108 4.18 -1.55 16.46
CA ARG A 108 4.97 -1.96 17.61
C ARG A 108 6.30 -2.55 17.18
N ASP A 109 7.34 -2.27 17.96
CA ASP A 109 8.63 -2.95 17.78
C ASP A 109 8.61 -4.38 18.36
N GLU A 110 9.77 -5.04 18.31
CA GLU A 110 9.97 -6.41 18.77
C GLU A 110 9.72 -6.59 20.28
N ASP A 111 9.89 -5.51 21.07
CA ASP A 111 9.59 -5.49 22.52
C ASP A 111 8.11 -5.16 22.79
N GLY A 112 7.31 -4.94 21.75
CA GLY A 112 5.89 -4.59 21.85
C GLY A 112 5.63 -3.13 22.22
N ALA A 113 6.67 -2.29 22.23
CA ALA A 113 6.55 -0.86 22.50
C ALA A 113 5.92 -0.14 21.31
N ARG A 114 5.08 0.86 21.59
CA ARG A 114 4.44 1.66 20.55
C ARG A 114 5.49 2.48 19.81
N THR A 115 5.57 2.26 18.51
CA THR A 115 6.59 2.84 17.65
C THR A 115 5.95 3.46 16.43
N GLN A 116 6.49 4.61 16.03
CA GLN A 116 6.06 5.34 14.85
C GLN A 116 7.28 5.69 14.02
N LEU A 117 7.29 5.27 12.77
CA LEU A 117 8.30 5.65 11.80
C LEU A 117 7.74 6.73 10.88
N ILE A 118 8.43 7.86 10.79
CA ILE A 118 8.09 8.99 9.92
C ILE A 118 9.20 9.12 8.89
N GLN A 119 8.85 9.07 7.60
CA GLN A 119 9.82 9.13 6.51
C GLN A 119 9.35 10.09 5.42
N HIS A 120 10.30 10.72 4.76
CA HIS A 120 10.05 11.39 3.49
C HIS A 120 9.88 10.34 2.38
N VAL A 121 8.93 10.55 1.46
CA VAL A 121 8.58 9.61 0.40
C VAL A 121 9.75 9.24 -0.51
N SER A 122 10.71 10.16 -0.71
CA SER A 122 11.92 9.88 -1.50
C SER A 122 12.93 8.96 -0.80
N GLN A 123 12.73 8.67 0.48
CA GLN A 123 13.57 7.78 1.29
C GLN A 123 12.88 6.43 1.55
N LEU A 124 11.72 6.21 0.93
CA LEU A 124 10.91 5.02 1.14
C LEU A 124 11.68 3.76 0.72
N ASN A 125 11.91 2.88 1.68
CA ASN A 125 12.40 1.53 1.46
C ASN A 125 11.62 0.61 2.41
N VAL A 126 10.79 -0.25 1.83
CA VAL A 126 9.83 -1.08 2.58
C VAL A 126 10.05 -2.53 2.23
N MET A 127 10.23 -3.35 3.25
CA MET A 127 10.18 -4.80 3.15
C MET A 127 8.93 -5.29 3.89
N LEU A 128 8.09 -6.09 3.23
CA LEU A 128 7.00 -6.80 3.90
C LEU A 128 7.50 -8.18 4.29
N VAL A 129 7.32 -8.53 5.55
CA VAL A 129 7.78 -9.79 6.13
C VAL A 129 6.59 -10.53 6.73
N ALA A 130 6.50 -11.83 6.47
CA ALA A 130 5.56 -12.71 7.15
C ALA A 130 6.17 -13.11 8.51
N ILE A 131 5.46 -12.85 9.60
CA ILE A 131 5.86 -13.24 10.95
C ILE A 131 4.78 -14.14 11.58
N PRO A 132 5.13 -15.08 12.47
CA PRO A 132 4.13 -15.84 13.21
C PRO A 132 3.26 -14.92 14.06
N LYS A 133 1.96 -15.20 14.14
CA LYS A 133 1.06 -14.44 15.02
C LYS A 133 1.46 -14.60 16.50
N PRO A 134 1.32 -13.56 17.34
CA PRO A 134 1.80 -13.60 18.73
C PRO A 134 1.08 -14.63 19.62
N ALA A 135 -0.20 -14.89 19.35
CA ALA A 135 -1.03 -15.81 20.11
C ALA A 135 -1.73 -16.81 19.17
N ALA A 136 -1.60 -18.11 19.45
CA ALA A 136 -2.15 -19.18 18.62
C ALA A 136 -3.69 -19.16 18.53
N GLU A 137 -4.37 -18.63 19.56
CA GLU A 137 -5.82 -18.61 19.69
C GLU A 137 -6.48 -17.40 19.00
N ASP A 138 -5.74 -16.33 18.73
CA ASP A 138 -6.26 -15.13 18.08
C ASP A 138 -6.30 -15.30 16.55
N GLU A 139 -7.27 -14.67 15.88
CA GLU A 139 -7.24 -14.53 14.43
C GLU A 139 -6.07 -13.62 14.02
N ALA A 140 -5.33 -14.02 12.97
CA ALA A 140 -4.23 -13.21 12.44
C ALA A 140 -4.72 -11.82 12.02
N ARG A 141 -3.99 -10.78 12.44
CA ARG A 141 -4.29 -9.40 12.08
C ARG A 141 -4.01 -9.18 10.59
N ARG A 142 -5.08 -8.89 9.85
CA ARG A 142 -5.06 -8.51 8.43
C ARG A 142 -5.39 -7.02 8.27
N ILE A 143 -4.39 -6.15 8.45
CA ILE A 143 -4.57 -4.70 8.44
C ILE A 143 -4.80 -4.15 7.02
N GLY A 144 -4.24 -4.76 5.99
CA GLY A 144 -4.30 -4.32 4.60
C GLY A 144 -5.73 -4.20 4.10
N PHE A 145 -6.58 -5.17 4.45
CA PHE A 145 -8.01 -5.11 4.12
C PHE A 145 -8.76 -4.00 4.84
N ARG A 146 -8.36 -3.65 6.07
CA ARG A 146 -8.95 -2.53 6.82
C ARG A 146 -8.51 -1.19 6.24
N LEU A 147 -7.22 -1.06 5.91
CA LEU A 147 -6.65 0.11 5.25
C LEU A 147 -7.29 0.35 3.87
N ALA A 148 -7.45 -0.70 3.06
CA ALA A 148 -8.08 -0.60 1.74
C ALA A 148 -9.54 -0.14 1.80
N ARG A 149 -10.28 -0.48 2.86
CA ARG A 149 -11.63 0.08 3.09
C ARG A 149 -11.61 1.59 3.33
N GLY A 150 -10.58 2.11 3.99
CA GLY A 150 -10.39 3.55 4.17
C GLY A 150 -10.26 4.30 2.83
N LEU A 151 -9.48 3.76 1.90
CA LEU A 151 -9.27 4.35 0.56
C LEU A 151 -10.58 4.53 -0.24
N THR A 152 -11.55 3.64 -0.02
CA THR A 152 -12.84 3.66 -0.72
C THR A 152 -13.91 4.47 0.01
N ALA A 153 -13.76 4.67 1.33
CA ALA A 153 -14.72 5.37 2.18
C ALA A 153 -14.46 6.88 2.29
N GLU A 154 -13.20 7.32 2.33
CA GLU A 154 -12.83 8.74 2.55
C GLU A 154 -13.24 9.69 1.41
N ARG A 155 -13.65 9.17 0.24
CA ARG A 155 -14.11 9.97 -0.92
C ARG A 155 -15.62 10.14 -1.03
N LYS A 156 -16.42 9.60 -0.08
CA LYS A 156 -17.88 9.86 0.00
C LYS A 156 -18.25 11.05 0.88
N GLY A 157 -17.27 11.80 1.38
CA GLY A 157 -17.44 12.97 2.24
C GLY A 157 -17.36 14.28 1.48
#